data_AF-A0A8J5IEJ5-F1
#
_entry.id   AF-A0A8J5IEJ5-F1
#
_cell.length_a   1.000
_cell.length_b   1.000
_cell.length_c   1.000
_cell.angle_alpha   90.00
_cell.angle_beta   90.00
_cell.angle_gamma   90.00
#
_symmetry.space_group_name_H-M   'P 1'
#
loop_
_entity.id
_entity.type
_entity.pdbx_description
1 polymer ?
#
loop_
_entity_poly.entity_id
_entity_poly.type
_entity_poly.pdbx_seq_one_letter_code
_entity_poly.pdbx_strand_id
1 'polypeptide(L)'
;MSTNSSSNDQADLASQVEAVKNNVIDEKTVKMYLRGISRYLVWLYQNKRSPLSDELLEVVGNYEEAYLEHNEAGVGSLKDGVLQFMRENTTVSPIQYDLHAADDFEKFLMSFLTARNGGKPGQSVYDSMRSSLFHFIVDMGAL
;
A
#
# COMPACT_ATOMS: atom_id res chain seq x y z
N MET A 1 5.27 -31.97 -28.96
CA MET A 1 3.87 -31.66 -28.55
C MET A 1 3.86 -31.66 -27.03
N SER A 2 3.55 -30.62 -26.26
CA SER A 2 3.18 -29.22 -26.53
C SER A 2 3.50 -28.41 -25.25
N THR A 3 4.10 -27.24 -25.41
CA THR A 3 4.41 -26.26 -24.34
C THR A 3 3.23 -25.30 -24.12
N ASN A 4 2.03 -25.82 -23.84
CA ASN A 4 0.79 -25.02 -23.86
C ASN A 4 0.29 -24.54 -22.48
N SER A 5 0.97 -24.83 -21.36
CA SER A 5 0.52 -24.35 -20.05
C SER A 5 0.87 -22.88 -19.79
N SER A 6 2.05 -22.42 -20.23
CA SER A 6 2.54 -21.07 -19.90
C SER A 6 1.78 -19.93 -20.60
N SER A 7 1.17 -20.18 -21.76
CA SER A 7 0.46 -19.15 -22.53
C SER A 7 -0.92 -18.83 -21.97
N ASN A 8 -1.60 -19.83 -21.39
CA ASN A 8 -2.93 -19.64 -20.82
C ASN A 8 -2.86 -18.90 -19.48
N ASP A 9 -1.86 -19.20 -18.65
CA ASP A 9 -1.67 -18.52 -17.36
C ASP A 9 -1.32 -17.04 -17.54
N GLN A 10 -0.54 -16.71 -18.59
CA GLN A 10 -0.18 -15.33 -18.91
C GLN A 10 -1.36 -14.56 -19.53
N ALA A 11 -2.19 -15.22 -20.35
CA ALA A 11 -3.41 -14.62 -20.88
C ALA A 11 -4.47 -14.41 -19.77
N ASP A 12 -4.56 -15.32 -18.81
CA ASP A 12 -5.46 -15.21 -17.67
C ASP A 12 -5.03 -14.07 -16.73
N LEU A 13 -3.73 -13.96 -16.43
CA LEU A 13 -3.18 -12.83 -15.68
C LEU A 13 -3.43 -11.49 -16.39
N ALA A 14 -3.21 -11.42 -17.71
CA ALA A 14 -3.47 -10.21 -18.49
C ALA A 14 -4.96 -9.83 -18.50
N SER A 15 -5.85 -10.82 -18.59
CA SER A 15 -7.30 -10.59 -18.51
C SER A 15 -7.74 -10.14 -17.12
N GLN A 16 -7.15 -10.68 -16.06
CA GLN A 16 -7.39 -10.23 -14.69
C GLN A 16 -6.89 -8.79 -14.49
N VAL A 17 -5.70 -8.47 -14.98
CA VAL A 17 -5.15 -7.09 -14.94
C VAL A 17 -6.06 -6.12 -15.68
N GLU A 18 -6.57 -6.47 -16.87
CA GLU A 18 -7.49 -5.57 -17.59
C GLU A 18 -8.88 -5.47 -16.97
N ALA A 19 -9.41 -6.54 -16.38
CA ALA A 19 -10.64 -6.48 -15.62
C ALA A 19 -10.51 -5.53 -14.41
N VAL A 20 -9.34 -5.53 -13.78
CA VAL A 20 -9.01 -4.68 -12.65
C VAL A 20 -8.83 -3.21 -13.09
N LYS A 21 -8.13 -2.94 -14.21
CA LYS A 21 -7.97 -1.59 -14.77
C LYS A 21 -9.29 -0.95 -15.22
N ASN A 22 -10.20 -1.74 -15.79
CA ASN A 22 -11.50 -1.25 -16.27
C ASN A 22 -12.57 -1.17 -15.16
N ASN A 23 -12.22 -1.60 -13.94
CA ASN A 23 -13.16 -1.55 -12.83
C ASN A 23 -13.29 -0.09 -12.37
N VAL A 24 -14.43 0.53 -12.65
CA VAL A 24 -14.74 1.87 -12.13
C VAL A 24 -14.99 1.73 -10.63
N ILE A 25 -13.95 1.99 -9.85
CA ILE A 25 -14.00 1.95 -8.40
C ILE A 25 -14.84 3.14 -7.93
N ASP A 26 -15.88 2.88 -7.13
CA ASP A 26 -16.68 3.96 -6.55
C ASP A 26 -15.85 4.82 -5.57
N GLU A 27 -16.26 6.07 -5.36
CA GLU A 27 -15.54 7.01 -4.49
C GLU A 27 -15.36 6.48 -3.06
N LYS A 28 -16.29 5.64 -2.59
CA LYS A 28 -16.24 5.03 -1.26
C LYS A 28 -15.11 4.00 -1.17
N THR A 29 -14.90 3.23 -2.22
CA THR A 29 -13.89 2.19 -2.31
C THR A 29 -12.50 2.82 -2.49
N VAL A 30 -12.37 3.89 -3.27
CA VAL A 30 -11.15 4.70 -3.34
C VAL A 30 -10.76 5.24 -1.95
N LYS A 31 -11.71 5.77 -1.18
CA LYS A 31 -11.46 6.24 0.19
C LYS A 31 -11.03 5.11 1.13
N MET A 32 -11.59 3.90 0.97
CA MET A 32 -11.14 2.73 1.74
C MET A 32 -9.71 2.33 1.39
N TYR A 33 -9.36 2.32 0.11
CA TYR A 33 -8.01 2.01 -0.35
C TYR A 33 -7.01 3.02 0.17
N LEU A 34 -7.22 4.32 -0.07
CA LEU A 34 -6.35 5.39 0.43
C LEU A 34 -6.13 5.28 1.94
N ARG A 35 -7.17 4.96 2.71
CA ARG A 35 -7.06 4.77 4.16
C ARG A 35 -6.20 3.56 4.53
N GLY A 36 -6.32 2.46 3.80
CA GLY A 36 -5.50 1.25 4.01
C GLY A 36 -4.03 1.50 3.68
N ILE A 37 -3.77 2.11 2.52
CA ILE A 37 -2.42 2.40 2.02
C ILE A 37 -1.72 3.43 2.90
N SER A 38 -2.41 4.49 3.33
CA SER A 38 -1.81 5.48 4.24
C SER A 38 -1.28 4.81 5.51
N ARG A 39 -2.04 3.85 6.07
CA ARG A 39 -1.63 3.09 7.25
C ARG A 39 -0.44 2.20 6.97
N TYR A 40 -0.39 1.61 5.78
CA TYR A 40 0.72 0.79 5.36
C TYR A 40 2.02 1.60 5.21
N LEU A 41 1.95 2.76 4.56
CA LEU A 41 3.10 3.67 4.40
C LEU A 41 3.61 4.20 5.74
N VAL A 42 2.70 4.57 6.66
CA VAL A 42 3.09 4.93 8.04
C VAL A 42 3.74 3.75 8.76
N TRP A 43 3.24 2.53 8.58
CA TRP A 43 3.86 1.34 9.17
C TRP A 43 5.27 1.09 8.61
N LEU A 44 5.46 1.23 7.29
CA LEU A 44 6.79 1.17 6.67
C LEU A 44 7.71 2.25 7.23
N TYR A 45 7.23 3.48 7.38
CA TYR A 45 8.01 4.57 7.97
C TYR A 45 8.54 4.23 9.38
N GLN A 46 7.75 3.49 10.16
CA GLN A 46 8.10 3.10 11.52
C GLN A 46 9.00 1.86 11.59
N ASN A 47 8.83 0.90 10.68
CA ASN A 47 9.43 -0.43 10.81
C ASN A 47 10.52 -0.72 9.78
N LYS A 48 10.42 -0.10 8.60
CA LYS A 48 11.30 -0.35 7.45
C LYS A 48 11.20 0.84 6.48
N ARG A 49 12.01 1.89 6.71
CA ARG A 49 12.01 3.12 5.89
C ARG A 49 12.65 2.96 4.52
N SER A 50 13.53 1.97 4.34
CA SER A 50 14.29 1.78 3.10
C SER A 50 13.48 1.65 1.80
N PRO A 51 12.26 1.07 1.77
CA PRO A 51 11.47 1.00 0.56
C PRO A 51 10.62 2.25 0.33
N LEU A 52 10.68 3.27 1.18
CA LEU A 52 9.96 4.52 0.94
C LEU A 52 10.79 5.40 -0.01
N SER A 53 10.11 6.08 -0.93
CA SER A 53 10.73 7.05 -1.84
C SER A 53 11.24 8.27 -1.08
N ASP A 54 12.31 8.89 -1.56
CA ASP A 54 12.91 10.08 -0.94
C ASP A 54 11.92 11.25 -0.84
N GLU A 55 11.05 11.43 -1.84
CA GLU A 55 10.02 12.46 -1.89
C GLU A 55 8.98 12.27 -0.77
N LEU A 56 8.57 11.03 -0.52
CA LEU A 56 7.69 10.71 0.60
C LEU A 56 8.40 10.94 1.94
N LEU A 57 9.67 10.55 2.05
CA LEU A 57 10.45 10.76 3.26
C LEU A 57 10.65 12.24 3.58
N GLU A 58 10.85 13.09 2.57
CA GLU A 58 10.92 14.55 2.72
C GLU A 58 9.62 15.12 3.27
N VAL A 59 8.47 14.75 2.67
CA VAL A 59 7.15 15.22 3.14
C VAL A 59 6.89 14.74 4.57
N VAL A 60 7.11 13.47 4.85
CA VAL A 60 6.80 12.86 6.16
C VAL A 60 7.81 13.30 7.24
N GLY A 61 9.04 13.63 6.87
CA GLY A 61 10.08 14.18 7.77
C GLY A 61 9.66 15.49 8.43
N ASN A 62 8.86 16.32 7.74
CA ASN A 62 8.28 17.54 8.31
C ASN A 62 7.29 17.27 9.47
N TYR A 63 6.85 16.02 9.64
CA TYR A 63 5.97 15.57 10.71
C TYR A 63 6.70 14.70 11.73
N GLU A 64 8.02 14.49 11.58
CA GLU A 64 8.80 13.58 12.44
C GLU A 64 8.91 14.11 13.87
N GLU A 65 9.08 15.41 14.06
CA GLU A 65 9.13 16.04 15.39
C GLU A 65 7.81 15.81 16.15
N ALA A 66 6.67 16.11 15.51
CA ALA A 66 5.35 15.84 16.06
C ALA A 66 5.10 14.35 16.32
N TYR A 67 5.67 13.46 15.48
CA TYR A 67 5.60 12.02 15.68
C TYR A 67 6.34 11.57 16.95
N LEU A 68 7.59 12.02 17.11
CA LEU A 68 8.45 11.62 18.22
C LEU A 68 7.93 12.15 19.57
N GLU A 69 7.34 13.34 19.59
CA GLU A 69 6.83 13.96 20.82
C GLU A 69 5.51 13.38 21.31
N HIS A 70 4.64 12.91 20.41
CA HIS A 70 3.24 12.63 20.74
C HIS A 70 2.77 11.19 20.46
N ASN A 71 3.68 10.27 20.09
CA ASN A 71 3.42 8.85 19.85
C ASN A 71 2.11 8.59 19.08
N GLU A 72 0.98 8.27 19.74
CA GLU A 72 -0.32 8.05 19.09
C GLU A 72 -0.89 9.28 18.35
N ALA A 73 -0.81 10.48 18.94
CA ALA A 73 -1.25 11.70 18.26
C ALA A 73 -0.25 12.09 17.14
N GLY A 74 1.02 11.74 17.33
CA GLY A 74 2.07 11.85 16.32
C GLY A 74 1.88 10.95 15.09
N VAL A 75 1.28 9.76 15.28
CA VAL A 75 0.85 8.88 14.17
C VAL A 75 -0.22 9.53 13.31
N GLY A 76 -1.06 10.38 13.91
CA GLY A 76 -2.02 11.22 13.19
C GLY A 76 -1.32 12.14 12.20
N SER A 77 -0.30 12.86 12.66
CA SER A 77 0.50 13.78 11.84
C SER A 77 1.23 13.08 10.70
N LEU A 78 1.87 11.91 10.94
CA LEU A 78 2.48 11.12 9.86
C LEU A 78 1.46 10.70 8.81
N LYS A 79 0.28 10.25 9.24
CA LYS A 79 -0.79 9.84 8.33
C LYS A 79 -1.27 11.00 7.46
N ASP A 80 -1.33 12.20 8.02
CA ASP A 80 -1.77 13.39 7.28
C ASP A 80 -0.71 13.82 6.25
N GLY A 81 0.59 13.75 6.58
CA GLY A 81 1.68 13.94 5.63
C GLY A 81 1.67 12.93 4.48
N VAL A 82 1.44 11.64 4.79
CA VAL A 82 1.27 10.60 3.76
C VAL A 82 0.06 10.87 2.86
N LEU A 83 -1.08 11.26 3.44
CA LEU A 83 -2.28 11.60 2.67
C LEU A 83 -2.07 12.82 1.78
N GLN A 84 -1.33 13.83 2.27
CA GLN A 84 -0.96 15.00 1.49
C GLN A 84 -0.08 14.60 0.30
N PHE A 85 0.98 13.81 0.56
CA PHE A 85 1.85 13.30 -0.49
C PHE A 85 1.05 12.60 -1.61
N MET A 86 0.16 11.68 -1.25
CA MET A 86 -0.64 10.93 -2.23
C MET A 86 -1.62 11.79 -3.02
N ARG A 87 -2.03 12.95 -2.50
CA ARG A 87 -2.90 13.91 -3.23
C ARG A 87 -2.11 14.79 -4.18
N GLU A 88 -0.92 15.20 -3.76
CA GLU A 88 -0.10 16.19 -4.48
C GLU A 88 0.84 15.54 -5.50
N ASN A 89 1.23 14.28 -5.29
CA ASN A 89 2.26 13.59 -6.07
C ASN A 89 1.71 12.32 -6.74
N THR A 90 0.69 12.46 -7.59
CA THR A 90 0.02 11.32 -8.24
C THR A 90 0.88 10.55 -9.26
N THR A 91 2.08 11.04 -9.54
CA THR A 91 3.00 10.45 -10.55
C THR A 91 4.26 9.86 -9.92
N VAL A 92 4.43 10.02 -8.61
CA VAL A 92 5.59 9.52 -7.87
C VAL A 92 5.13 8.33 -7.03
N SER A 93 5.74 7.17 -7.27
CA SER A 93 5.50 6.01 -6.42
C SER A 93 6.04 6.28 -5.02
N PRO A 94 5.23 6.19 -3.95
CA PRO A 94 5.71 6.35 -2.57
C PRO A 94 6.62 5.20 -2.11
N ILE A 95 6.68 4.11 -2.88
CA ILE A 95 7.46 2.91 -2.59
C ILE A 95 8.42 2.62 -3.74
N GLN A 96 9.68 2.33 -3.38
CA GLN A 96 10.69 1.75 -4.26
C GLN A 96 10.58 0.22 -4.25
N TYR A 97 10.03 -0.36 -5.32
CA TYR A 97 9.71 -1.80 -5.36
C TYR A 97 10.91 -2.72 -5.24
N ASP A 98 12.07 -2.31 -5.76
CA ASP A 98 13.30 -3.11 -5.67
C ASP A 98 13.76 -3.34 -4.22
N LEU A 99 13.32 -2.49 -3.29
CA LEU A 99 13.64 -2.55 -1.87
C LEU A 99 12.45 -3.05 -1.02
N HIS A 100 11.28 -3.21 -1.65
CA HIS A 100 10.06 -3.72 -1.03
C HIS A 100 10.09 -5.25 -0.98
N ALA A 101 9.89 -5.83 0.19
CA ALA A 101 9.82 -7.28 0.32
C ALA A 101 8.37 -7.76 0.24
N ALA A 102 8.17 -8.90 -0.44
CA ALA A 102 6.85 -9.50 -0.61
C ALA A 102 6.12 -9.79 0.72
N ASP A 103 6.86 -10.00 1.82
CA ASP A 103 6.31 -10.30 3.14
C ASP A 103 6.14 -9.06 4.05
N ASP A 104 6.62 -7.88 3.64
CA ASP A 104 6.45 -6.63 4.42
C ASP A 104 4.97 -6.32 4.65
N PHE A 105 4.14 -6.66 3.66
CA PHE A 105 2.70 -6.48 3.75
C PHE A 105 2.04 -7.45 4.74
N GLU A 106 2.49 -8.71 4.78
CA GLU A 106 2.00 -9.69 5.75
C GLU A 106 2.38 -9.28 7.17
N LYS A 107 3.61 -8.78 7.35
CA LYS A 107 4.09 -8.23 8.64
C LYS A 107 3.25 -7.04 9.10
N PHE A 108 2.90 -6.12 8.19
CA PHE A 108 1.96 -5.03 8.50
C PHE A 108 0.62 -5.57 8.98
N LEU A 109 0.01 -6.51 8.25
CA LEU A 109 -1.28 -7.10 8.61
C LEU A 109 -1.22 -7.78 9.97
N MET A 110 -0.17 -8.54 10.24
CA MET A 110 0.04 -9.18 11.54
C MET A 110 0.19 -8.14 12.65
N SER A 111 0.96 -7.07 12.44
CA SER A 111 1.12 -6.01 13.45
C SER A 111 -0.21 -5.33 13.80
N PHE A 112 -1.08 -5.11 12.81
CA PHE A 112 -2.40 -4.50 12.99
C PHE A 112 -3.37 -5.42 13.74
N LEU A 113 -3.24 -6.74 13.58
CA LEU A 113 -4.17 -7.73 14.14
C LEU A 113 -3.72 -8.31 15.47
N THR A 114 -2.42 -8.35 15.71
CA THR A 114 -1.85 -8.71 17.02
C THR A 114 -2.32 -7.69 18.07
N ALA A 115 -2.50 -6.42 17.67
CA ALA A 115 -3.06 -5.36 18.51
C ALA A 115 -4.57 -5.51 18.83
N ARG A 116 -5.32 -6.35 18.08
CA ARG A 116 -6.80 -6.37 18.18
C ARG A 116 -7.43 -7.71 18.52
N ASN A 117 -6.70 -8.83 18.54
CA ASN A 117 -7.05 -10.13 19.19
C ASN A 117 -6.16 -11.32 18.73
N GLY A 118 -5.02 -11.11 18.07
CA GLY A 118 -4.06 -12.18 17.75
C GLY A 118 -4.52 -13.23 16.72
N GLY A 119 -5.70 -13.06 16.13
CA GLY A 119 -6.21 -13.91 15.06
C GLY A 119 -5.57 -13.58 13.71
N LYS A 120 -5.26 -14.61 12.91
CA LYS A 120 -4.86 -14.42 11.51
C LYS A 120 -6.01 -13.76 10.73
N PRO A 121 -5.72 -12.79 9.83
CA PRO A 121 -6.77 -12.22 9.00
C PRO A 121 -7.41 -13.31 8.11
N GLY A 122 -8.71 -13.19 7.88
CA GLY A 122 -9.39 -14.00 6.88
C GLY A 122 -8.87 -13.68 5.46
N GLN A 123 -8.97 -14.64 4.55
CA GLN A 123 -8.49 -14.51 3.17
C GLN A 123 -9.07 -13.25 2.46
N SER A 124 -10.33 -12.90 2.73
CA SER A 124 -10.97 -11.70 2.18
C SER A 124 -10.29 -10.38 2.57
N VAL A 125 -9.68 -10.32 3.76
CA VAL A 125 -8.91 -9.14 4.20
C VAL A 125 -7.59 -9.05 3.42
N TYR A 126 -6.92 -10.18 3.21
CA TYR A 126 -5.72 -10.24 2.38
C TYR A 126 -6.01 -9.81 0.95
N ASP A 127 -7.05 -10.36 0.34
CA ASP A 127 -7.40 -10.10 -1.06
C ASP A 127 -7.82 -8.64 -1.26
N SER A 128 -8.61 -8.09 -0.34
CA SER A 128 -9.06 -6.69 -0.40
C SER A 128 -7.89 -5.72 -0.25
N MET A 129 -6.94 -5.97 0.65
CA MET A 129 -5.80 -5.08 0.82
C MET A 129 -4.74 -5.27 -0.28
N ARG A 130 -4.52 -6.49 -0.80
CA ARG A 130 -3.68 -6.71 -1.99
C ARG A 130 -4.23 -6.00 -3.21
N SER A 131 -5.55 -6.07 -3.41
CA SER A 131 -6.25 -5.30 -4.45
C SER A 131 -6.10 -3.79 -4.23
N SER A 132 -6.20 -3.31 -2.98
CA SER A 132 -5.95 -1.90 -2.65
C SER A 132 -4.55 -1.45 -3.05
N LEU A 133 -3.53 -2.26 -2.72
CA LEU A 133 -2.15 -1.98 -3.06
C LEU A 133 -1.96 -2.01 -4.58
N PHE A 134 -2.44 -3.06 -5.28
CA PHE A 134 -2.36 -3.15 -6.73
C PHE A 134 -2.98 -1.94 -7.44
N HIS A 135 -4.21 -1.57 -7.06
CA HIS A 135 -4.88 -0.40 -7.64
C HIS A 135 -4.13 0.90 -7.36
N PHE A 136 -3.57 1.05 -6.17
CA PHE A 136 -2.77 2.23 -5.86
C PHE A 136 -1.48 2.33 -6.67
N ILE A 137 -0.82 1.20 -6.91
CA ILE A 137 0.39 1.13 -7.74
C ILE A 137 0.05 1.49 -9.19
N VAL A 138 -1.06 0.96 -9.70
CA VAL A 138 -1.54 1.20 -11.06
C VAL A 138 -2.06 2.63 -11.25
N ASP A 139 -2.84 3.15 -10.30
CA ASP A 139 -3.42 4.51 -10.35
C ASP A 139 -2.34 5.60 -10.23
N MET A 140 -1.22 5.32 -9.54
CA MET A 140 -0.07 6.23 -9.43
C MET A 140 0.92 6.10 -10.60
N GLY A 141 0.60 5.29 -11.62
CA GLY A 141 1.38 5.15 -12.84
C GLY A 141 2.72 4.41 -12.67
N ALA A 142 2.85 3.58 -11.64
CA ALA A 142 4.11 2.88 -11.33
C ALA A 142 4.26 1.51 -12.04
N LEU A 143 3.29 1.11 -12.87
CA LEU A 143 3.28 -0.12 -13.69
C LEU A 143 2.77 0.14 -15.10
#